data_AF-A0A972HBV1-F1
#
_entry.id   AF-A0A972HBV1-F1
#
_cell.length_a   1.000
_cell.length_b   1.000
_cell.length_c   1.000
_cell.angle_alpha   90.00
_cell.angle_beta   90.00
_cell.angle_gamma   90.00
#
_symmetry.space_group_name_H-M   'P 1'
#
loop_
_entity.id
_entity.type
_entity.pdbx_description
1 polymer ?
#
loop_
_entity_poly.entity_id
_entity_poly.type
_entity_poly.pdbx_seq_one_letter_code
_entity_poly.pdbx_strand_id
1 'polypeptide(L)' 'AERSGFDVPVRLAWLTLTVHSSLEAVGLTAAVSARLTDVDIPCNVIAGYHHDHLLVPVDRVDEAISALNV' A
#
# COMPACT_ATOMS: atom_id res chain seq x y z
N ALA A 1 18.80 3.43 9.25
CA ALA A 1 18.86 2.00 9.63
C ALA A 1 20.15 1.36 9.14
N GLU A 2 20.35 1.23 7.83
CA GLU A 2 21.52 0.55 7.23
C GLU A 2 22.86 1.21 7.61
N ARG A 3 22.96 2.53 7.51
CA ARG A 3 24.16 3.29 7.92
C ARG A 3 24.47 3.21 9.41
N SER A 4 23.52 2.78 10.22
CA SER A 4 23.64 2.65 11.67
C SER A 4 23.83 1.19 12.11
N GLY A 5 23.94 0.25 11.16
CA GLY A 5 24.14 -1.18 11.44
C GLY A 5 22.93 -1.91 12.00
N PHE A 6 21.72 -1.32 11.92
CA PHE A 6 20.51 -2.01 12.33
C PHE A 6 20.10 -3.04 11.27
N ASP A 7 19.62 -4.20 11.73
CA ASP A 7 18.99 -5.20 10.88
C ASP A 7 17.72 -4.61 10.24
N VAL A 8 17.55 -4.83 8.94
CA VAL A 8 16.40 -4.37 8.17
C VAL A 8 15.77 -5.59 7.51
N PRO A 9 14.87 -6.30 8.23
CA PRO A 9 14.35 -7.59 7.77
C PRO A 9 13.41 -7.46 6.56
N VAL A 10 12.87 -6.26 6.31
CA VAL A 10 11.96 -6.00 5.20
C VAL A 10 12.15 -4.59 4.66
N ARG A 11 12.10 -4.45 3.34
CA ARG A 11 12.04 -3.17 2.63
C ARG A 11 10.67 -3.04 1.99
N LEU A 12 9.99 -1.93 2.27
CA LEU A 12 8.64 -1.66 1.79
C LEU A 12 8.66 -0.43 0.87
N ALA A 13 7.86 -0.48 -0.20
CA ALA A 13 7.53 0.68 -1.02
C ALA A 13 6.28 1.37 -0.46
N TRP A 14 6.27 2.71 -0.53
CA TRP A 14 5.16 3.54 -0.11
C TRP A 14 4.34 3.99 -1.32
N LEU A 15 3.09 3.54 -1.39
CA LEU A 15 2.13 3.94 -2.42
C LEU A 15 1.11 4.90 -1.81
N THR A 16 0.80 5.98 -2.50
CA THR A 16 -0.23 6.94 -2.08
C THR A 16 -1.45 6.80 -2.98
N LEU A 17 -2.61 6.57 -2.37
CA LEU A 17 -3.87 6.51 -3.10
C LEU A 17 -4.37 7.92 -3.39
N THR A 18 -4.32 8.34 -4.65
CA THR A 18 -4.74 9.68 -5.08
C THR A 18 -6.24 9.79 -5.37
N VAL A 19 -7.01 8.78 -4.99
CA VAL A 19 -8.48 8.82 -5.10
C VAL A 19 -9.00 9.90 -4.18
N HIS A 20 -9.88 10.77 -4.68
CA HIS A 20 -10.68 11.66 -3.85
C HIS A 20 -11.76 10.84 -3.13
N SER A 21 -11.35 10.06 -2.12
CA SER A 21 -12.30 9.53 -1.15
C SER A 21 -12.69 10.68 -0.23
N SER A 22 -13.98 10.99 -0.12
CA SER A 22 -14.44 11.72 1.06
C SER A 22 -14.03 10.91 2.30
N LEU A 23 -13.81 11.58 3.44
CA LEU A 23 -13.57 10.87 4.72
C LEU A 23 -14.67 9.85 5.07
N GLU A 24 -15.82 9.92 4.38
CA GLU A 24 -16.99 9.05 4.55
C GLU A 24 -17.08 7.91 3.52
N ALA A 25 -16.11 7.77 2.61
CA ALA A 25 -16.10 6.73 1.60
C ALA A 25 -15.86 5.35 2.24
N VAL A 26 -16.94 4.67 2.60
CA VAL A 26 -16.89 3.29 3.11
C VAL A 26 -16.46 2.35 2.00
N GLY A 27 -15.46 1.52 2.27
CA GLY A 27 -15.08 0.40 1.41
C GLY A 27 -13.80 0.57 0.59
N LEU A 28 -13.13 1.73 0.63
CA LEU A 28 -11.84 1.91 -0.06
C LEU A 28 -10.81 0.87 0.39
N THR A 29 -10.62 0.72 1.70
CA THR A 29 -9.71 -0.27 2.28
C THR A 29 -10.09 -1.70 1.88
N ALA A 30 -11.38 -2.02 1.86
CA ALA A 30 -11.85 -3.35 1.46
C ALA A 30 -11.57 -3.63 -0.03
N ALA A 31 -11.81 -2.66 -0.91
CA ALA A 31 -11.56 -2.77 -2.33
C ALA A 31 -10.06 -2.94 -2.64
N VAL A 32 -9.21 -2.13 -1.98
CA VAL A 32 -7.74 -2.21 -2.12
C VAL A 32 -7.22 -3.56 -1.62
N SER A 33 -7.65 -3.99 -0.42
CA SER A 33 -7.24 -5.28 0.13
C SER A 33 -7.66 -6.45 -0.76
N ALA A 34 -8.87 -6.41 -1.34
CA ALA A 34 -9.32 -7.43 -2.26
C ALA A 34 -8.43 -7.52 -3.51
N ARG A 35 -8.12 -6.38 -4.14
CA ARG A 35 -7.26 -6.35 -5.34
C ARG A 35 -5.85 -6.87 -5.09
N LEU A 36 -5.25 -6.54 -3.95
CA LEU A 36 -3.92 -7.04 -3.59
C LEU A 36 -3.96 -8.51 -3.17
N THR A 37 -5.08 -8.98 -2.61
CA THR A 37 -5.28 -10.41 -2.30
C THR A 37 -5.34 -11.25 -3.57
N ASP A 38 -5.97 -10.76 -4.65
CA ASP A 38 -6.07 -11.47 -5.93
C ASP A 38 -4.68 -11.79 -6.55
N VAL A 39 -3.65 -11.02 -6.19
CA VAL A 39 -2.25 -11.19 -6.64
C VAL A 39 -1.32 -11.63 -5.51
N ASP A 40 -1.86 -12.04 -4.36
CA ASP A 40 -1.11 -12.52 -3.19
C ASP A 40 -0.04 -11.52 -2.70
N ILE A 41 -0.36 -10.21 -2.72
CA ILE A 41 0.52 -9.15 -2.20
C ILE A 41 0.05 -8.73 -0.81
N PRO A 42 0.87 -8.89 0.24
CA PRO A 42 0.56 -8.33 1.55
C PRO A 42 0.67 -6.80 1.49
N CYS A 43 -0.22 -6.10 2.19
CA CYS A 43 -0.09 -4.66 2.38
C CYS A 43 -0.47 -4.22 3.78
N ASN A 44 0.19 -3.17 4.26
CA ASN A 44 -0.23 -2.43 5.45
C ASN A 44 -0.82 -1.09 5.02
N VAL A 45 -2.04 -0.82 5.48
CA VAL A 45 -2.74 0.44 5.19
C VAL A 45 -2.47 1.45 6.30
N ILE A 46 -2.08 2.65 5.92
CA ILE A 46 -1.94 3.81 6.80
C ILE A 46 -3.01 4.81 6.39
N ALA A 47 -3.99 5.01 7.25
CA ALA A 47 -5.02 6.02 7.02
C ALA A 47 -4.40 7.42 7.15
N GLY A 48 -4.57 8.24 6.11
CA GLY A 48 -4.10 9.63 6.13
C GLY A 48 -5.26 10.61 6.15
N TYR A 49 -4.98 11.86 6.54
CA TYR A 49 -6.01 12.90 6.57
C TYR A 49 -6.52 13.27 5.15
N HIS A 50 -5.63 13.23 4.16
CA HIS A 50 -5.94 13.54 2.77
C HIS A 50 -5.98 12.31 1.87
N HIS A 51 -5.05 11.37 2.08
CA HIS A 51 -4.90 10.18 1.26
C HIS A 51 -4.50 9.01 2.13
N ASP A 52 -5.05 7.84 1.85
CA ASP A 52 -4.54 6.60 2.42
C ASP A 52 -3.24 6.18 1.72
N HIS A 53 -2.39 5.53 2.49
CA HIS A 53 -1.10 5.04 2.02
C HIS A 53 -1.00 3.53 2.22
N LEU A 54 -0.34 2.86 1.29
CA LEU A 54 -0.10 1.43 1.32
C LEU A 54 1.40 1.18 1.40
N LEU A 55 1.78 0.29 2.30
CA LEU A 55 3.13 -0.28 2.35
C LEU A 55 3.09 -1.69 1.76
N VAL A 56 3.84 -1.91 0.69
CA VAL A 56 3.96 -3.21 0.00
C VAL A 56 5.43 -3.63 -0.10
N PRO A 57 5.77 -4.91 -0.31
CA PRO A 57 7.14 -5.34 -0.58
C PRO A 57 7.78 -4.54 -1.73
N VAL A 58 8.99 -4.03 -1.52
CA VAL A 58 9.65 -3.12 -2.48
C VAL A 58 9.89 -3.76 -3.85
N ASP A 59 10.11 -5.07 -3.88
CA ASP A 59 10.35 -5.89 -5.05
C ASP A 59 9.08 -6.20 -5.86
N ARG A 60 7.90 -5.93 -5.30
CA ARG A 60 6.60 -6.17 -5.95
C ARG A 60 5.81 -4.89 -6.21
N VAL A 61 6.47 -3.73 -6.18
CA VAL A 61 5.80 -2.42 -6.32
C VAL A 61 5.07 -2.29 -7.65
N ASP A 62 5.66 -2.73 -8.77
CA ASP A 62 5.06 -2.61 -10.10
C ASP A 62 3.83 -3.52 -10.25
N GLU A 63 3.87 -4.70 -9.65
CA GLU A 63 2.75 -5.64 -9.61
C GLU A 63 1.60 -5.08 -8.77
N ALA A 64 1.90 -4.49 -7.60
CA ALA A 64 0.92 -3.81 -6.76
C ALA A 64 0.27 -2.62 -7.48
N ILE A 65 1.07 -1.79 -8.17
CA ILE A 65 0.55 -0.67 -8.99
C ILE A 65 -0.37 -1.21 -10.09
N SER A 66 0.05 -2.27 -10.79
CA SER A 66 -0.74 -2.86 -11.87
C SER A 66 -2.07 -3.43 -11.37
N ALA A 67 -2.09 -4.06 -10.18
CA ALA A 67 -3.31 -4.60 -9.58
C ALA A 67 -4.30 -3.52 -9.12
N LEU A 68 -3.81 -2.31 -8.83
CA LEU A 68 -4.60 -1.18 -8.34
C LEU A 68 -5.03 -0.20 -9.45
N ASN A 69 -4.38 -0.23 -10.62
CA ASN A 69 -4.75 0.57 -11.78
C ASN A 69 -5.89 -0.11 -12.55
N VAL A 70 -7.13 0.27 -12.19
CA VAL A 70 -8.37 -0.04 -12.91
C VAL A 70 -8.93 1.16 -13.64
#